data_AF-W1XQK2-F1
#
_entry.id   AF-W1XQK2-F1
#
_cell.length_a   1.000
_cell.length_b   1.000
_cell.length_c   1.000
_cell.angle_alpha   90.00
_cell.angle_beta   90.00
_cell.angle_gamma   90.00
#
_symmetry.space_group_name_H-M   'P 1'
#
loop_
_entity.id
_entity.type
_entity.pdbx_description
1 polymer ?
#
loop_
_entity_poly.entity_id
_entity_poly.type
_entity_poly.pdbx_seq_one_letter_code
_entity_poly.pdbx_strand_id
1 'polypeptide(L)' 'RRTLSRLSPRKLSTMKAPVIFANEVATGLFGHLVGAIAGGSVYRKSTFLLDSLGKQILPFWMPIEEHPHL' A
#
# COMPACT_ATOMS: atom_id res chain seq x y z
N ARG A 1 -7.56 5.29 -24.90
CA ARG A 1 -6.73 4.06 -24.70
C ARG A 1 -7.22 3.20 -23.53
N ARG A 2 -7.49 3.75 -22.34
CA ARG A 2 -7.93 2.99 -21.14
C ARG A 2 -9.30 2.30 -21.25
N THR A 3 -10.25 2.91 -21.96
CA THR A 3 -11.59 2.34 -22.16
C THR A 3 -11.55 1.12 -23.08
N LEU A 4 -10.83 1.22 -24.21
CA LEU A 4 -10.67 0.11 -25.16
C LEU A 4 -9.92 -1.08 -24.55
N SER A 5 -8.93 -0.83 -23.68
CA SER A 5 -8.16 -1.91 -23.03
C SER A 5 -8.95 -2.75 -22.02
N ARG A 6 -10.19 -2.37 -21.71
CA ARG A 6 -11.06 -3.08 -20.75
C ARG A 6 -12.13 -3.94 -21.42
N LEU A 7 -12.18 -3.97 -22.76
CA LEU A 7 -13.17 -4.76 -23.49
C LEU A 7 -12.94 -6.27 -23.31
N SER A 8 -14.03 -7.01 -23.13
CA SER A 8 -14.07 -8.49 -22.99
C SER A 8 -13.09 -9.06 -21.95
N PRO A 9 -13.20 -8.67 -20.67
CA PRO A 9 -12.37 -9.25 -19.61
C PRO A 9 -12.68 -10.74 -19.44
N ARG A 10 -11.67 -11.52 -19.02
CA ARG A 10 -11.85 -12.93 -18.65
C ARG A 10 -11.69 -13.11 -17.15
N LYS A 11 -12.57 -13.92 -16.57
CA LYS A 11 -12.40 -14.37 -15.18
C LYS A 11 -11.31 -15.42 -15.12
N LEU A 12 -10.27 -15.16 -14.35
CA LEU A 12 -9.23 -16.15 -14.06
C LEU A 12 -9.77 -17.21 -13.09
N SER A 13 -9.27 -18.43 -13.19
CA SER A 13 -9.49 -19.46 -12.16
C SER A 13 -8.77 -19.07 -10.87
N THR A 14 -9.24 -19.60 -9.74
CA THR A 14 -8.60 -19.35 -8.44
C THR A 14 -7.16 -19.87 -8.46
N MET A 15 -6.20 -18.97 -8.22
CA MET A 15 -4.78 -19.30 -8.22
C MET A 15 -4.00 -18.35 -7.30
N LYS A 16 -2.78 -18.75 -6.93
CA LYS A 16 -1.75 -17.84 -6.43
C LYS A 16 -0.96 -17.35 -7.64
N ALA A 17 -0.81 -16.03 -7.79
CA ALA A 17 -0.09 -15.43 -8.90
C ALA A 17 0.65 -14.17 -8.42
N PRO A 18 1.76 -13.78 -9.08
CA PRO A 18 2.35 -12.46 -8.90
C PRO A 18 1.33 -11.36 -9.24
N VAL A 19 1.27 -10.32 -8.42
CA VAL A 19 0.36 -9.17 -8.62
C VAL A 19 1.17 -7.89 -8.73
N ILE A 20 0.90 -7.09 -9.75
CA ILE A 20 1.51 -5.78 -9.96
C ILE A 20 0.45 -4.71 -9.67
N PHE A 21 0.74 -3.82 -8.73
CA PHE A 21 -0.05 -2.61 -8.51
C PHE A 21 0.39 -1.55 -9.52
N ALA A 22 -0.52 -1.16 -10.43
CA ALA A 22 -0.26 -0.04 -11.32
C ALA A 22 -0.05 1.24 -10.49
N ASN A 23 0.75 2.18 -11.01
CA ASN A 23 1.09 3.44 -10.33
C ASN A 23 -0.12 4.18 -9.72
N GLU A 24 -1.25 4.18 -10.43
CA GLU A 24 -2.49 4.83 -9.99
C GLU A 24 -3.18 4.19 -8.77
N VAL A 25 -2.92 2.92 -8.48
CA VAL A 25 -3.44 2.22 -7.30
C VAL A 25 -2.37 1.94 -6.25
N ALA A 26 -1.09 1.96 -6.65
CA ALA A 26 0.04 1.74 -5.74
C ALA A 26 0.09 2.80 -4.63
N THR A 27 -0.31 4.04 -4.90
CA THR A 27 -0.40 5.11 -3.89
C THR A 27 -1.37 4.75 -2.75
N GLY A 28 -2.50 4.11 -3.06
CA GLY A 28 -3.48 3.67 -2.06
C GLY A 28 -2.93 2.59 -1.13
N LEU A 29 -2.10 1.68 -1.65
CA LEU A 29 -1.43 0.65 -0.85
C LEU A 29 -0.57 1.30 0.26
N PHE A 30 0.22 2.31 -0.09
CA PHE A 30 1.02 3.07 0.89
C PHE A 30 0.18 4.03 1.74
N GLY A 31 -0.98 4.50 1.25
CA GLY A 31 -1.92 5.28 2.05
C GLY A 31 -2.41 4.54 3.31
N HIS A 32 -2.54 3.21 3.25
CA HIS A 32 -2.87 2.41 4.43
C HIS A 32 -1.78 2.45 5.52
N LEU A 33 -0.51 2.65 5.13
CA LEU A 33 0.58 2.83 6.08
C LEU A 33 0.39 4.09 6.92
N VAL A 34 -0.05 5.19 6.32
CA VAL A 34 -0.31 6.46 7.02
C VAL A 34 -1.31 6.27 8.16
N GLY A 35 -2.42 5.56 7.89
CA GLY A 35 -3.41 5.25 8.92
C GLY A 35 -2.89 4.31 10.02
N ALA A 36 -2.02 3.36 9.64
CA ALA A 36 -1.42 2.41 10.56
C ALA A 36 -0.40 3.05 11.52
N ILE A 37 0.32 4.09 11.08
CA ILE A 37 1.31 4.81 11.91
C ILE A 37 0.74 6.04 12.62
N ALA A 38 -0.51 6.43 12.31
CA ALA A 38 -1.14 7.61 12.91
C ALA A 38 -1.19 7.49 14.44
N GLY A 39 -0.78 8.56 15.14
CA GLY A 39 -0.67 8.58 16.61
C GLY A 39 -1.98 8.23 17.33
N GLY A 40 -3.13 8.63 16.79
CA GLY A 40 -4.44 8.24 17.34
C GLY A 40 -4.73 6.73 17.25
N SER A 41 -4.22 6.05 16.23
CA SER A 41 -4.32 4.58 16.09
C SER A 41 -3.36 3.87 17.05
N VAL A 42 -2.13 4.39 17.19
CA VAL A 42 -1.12 3.85 18.11
C VAL A 42 -1.58 3.99 19.57
N TYR A 43 -2.02 5.18 19.98
CA TYR A 43 -2.49 5.44 21.35
C TYR A 43 -3.66 4.55 21.76
N ARG A 44 -4.63 4.35 20.84
CA ARG A 44 -5.78 3.47 21.07
C ARG A 44 -5.48 1.98 20.89
N LYS A 45 -4.23 1.62 20.58
CA LYS A 45 -3.83 0.25 20.25
C LYS A 45 -4.68 -0.38 19.14
N SER A 46 -5.10 0.44 18.17
CA SER A 46 -6.01 0.08 17.08
C SER A 46 -5.28 -0.01 15.73
N THR A 47 -4.03 -0.43 15.74
CA THR A 47 -3.20 -0.60 14.54
C THR A 47 -2.45 -1.92 14.60
N PHE A 48 -2.24 -2.55 13.44
CA PHE A 48 -1.41 -3.75 13.32
C PHE A 48 0.09 -3.45 13.44
N LEU A 49 0.50 -2.18 13.42
CA LEU A 49 1.90 -1.75 13.55
C LEU A 49 2.29 -1.28 14.95
N LEU A 50 1.49 -1.59 15.99
CA LEU A 50 1.66 -1.09 17.35
C LEU A 50 3.09 -1.28 17.90
N ASP A 51 3.65 -2.48 17.72
CA ASP A 51 4.98 -2.85 18.21
C ASP A 51 6.04 -2.88 17.09
N SER A 52 5.80 -2.14 16.00
CA SER A 52 6.65 -2.18 14.79
C SER A 52 7.61 -1.00 14.65
N LEU A 53 7.65 -0.09 15.62
CA LEU A 53 8.58 1.03 15.61
C LEU A 53 10.03 0.52 15.60
N GLY A 54 10.84 1.02 14.66
CA GLY A 54 12.23 0.61 14.47
C GLY A 54 12.42 -0.76 13.80
N LYS A 55 11.35 -1.50 13.51
CA LYS A 55 11.42 -2.78 12.79
C LYS A 55 11.32 -2.55 11.28
N GLN A 56 11.99 -3.40 10.52
CA GLN A 56 11.90 -3.39 9.06
C GLN A 56 10.54 -3.96 8.61
N ILE A 57 9.63 -3.08 8.19
CA ILE A 57 8.29 -3.44 7.69
C ILE A 57 8.16 -3.39 6.16
N LEU A 58 9.16 -2.83 5.47
CA LEU A 58 9.27 -2.72 4.02
C LEU A 58 10.65 -3.21 3.55
N PRO A 59 10.84 -3.52 2.25
CA PRO A 59 12.15 -3.83 1.71
C PRO A 59 13.17 -2.72 1.98
N PHE A 60 14.42 -3.08 2.30
CA PHE A 60 15.44 -2.12 2.76
C PHE A 60 15.77 -1.03 1.73
N TRP A 61 15.57 -1.33 0.44
CA TRP A 61 15.86 -0.46 -0.69
C TRP A 61 14.70 0.49 -1.03
N MET A 62 13.61 0.49 -0.26
CA MET A 62 12.40 1.28 -0.53
C MET A 62 12.14 2.31 0.59
N PRO A 63 12.81 3.47 0.56
CA PRO A 63 12.47 4.58 1.46
C PRO A 63 11.17 5.26 1.03
N ILE A 64 10.45 5.84 2.00
CA ILE A 64 9.31 6.74 1.77
C ILE A 64 9.73 8.12 2.26
N GLU A 65 9.72 9.10 1.36
CA GLU A 65 10.12 10.47 1.67
C GLU A 65 8.88 11.36 1.81
N GLU A 66 8.85 12.18 2.87
CA GLU A 66 7.85 13.21 3.08
C GLU A 66 8.44 14.58 2.73
N HIS A 67 7.78 15.30 1.83
CA HIS A 67 8.22 16.60 1.34
C HIS A 67 7.12 17.67 1.53
N PRO A 68 7.03 18.32 2.71
CA PRO A 68 5.91 19.21 3.06
C PRO A 68 5.95 20.59 2.39
N HIS A 69 7.08 20.98 1.80
CA HIS A 69 7.32 22.35 1.30
C HIS A 69 7.78 22.41 -0.17
N LEU A 70 7.40 21.42 -0.99
CA LEU A 70 7.66 21.45 -2.44
C LEU A 70 6.81 22.50 -3.16
#